data_AF-A0A9E5N2B3-F1
#
_entry.id   AF-A0A9E5N2B3-F1
#
_cell.length_a   1.000
_cell.length_b   1.000
_cell.length_c   1.000
_cell.angle_alpha   90.00
_cell.angle_beta   90.00
_cell.angle_gamma   90.00
#
_symmetry.space_group_name_H-M   'P 1'
#
loop_
_entity.id
_entity.type
_entity.pdbx_description
1 polymer ?
#
loop_
_entity_poly.entity_id
_entity_poly.type
_entity_poly.pdbx_seq_one_letter_code
_entity_poly.pdbx_strand_id
1 'polypeptide(L)'
;WQKRKDQGIESVLREIFPVESYDKSLRLEYIRFELGKPRYEPDECRQLRLTYGRPFKVWLRLTKEEPVEEEVYLGDIPIMLGG
;
A
#
# COMPACT_ATOMS: atom_id res chain seq x y z
N TRP A 1 15.34 0.41 -8.55
CA TRP A 1 14.43 -0.04 -7.49
C TRP A 1 14.84 -1.43 -7.07
N GLN A 2 15.25 -1.63 -5.81
CA GLN A 2 15.61 -2.96 -5.32
C GLN A 2 14.32 -3.75 -5.07
N LYS A 3 14.19 -4.96 -5.64
CA LYS A 3 13.06 -5.85 -5.35
C LYS A 3 13.07 -6.14 -3.84
N ARG A 4 11.96 -5.84 -3.16
CA ARG A 4 11.78 -6.23 -1.75
C ARG A 4 11.76 -7.75 -1.65
N LYS A 5 12.19 -8.26 -0.49
CA LYS A 5 12.06 -9.67 -0.17
C LYS A 5 10.57 -10.02 -0.10
N ASP A 6 10.23 -11.19 -0.61
CA ASP A 6 8.87 -11.73 -0.61
C ASP A 6 8.49 -12.19 0.80
N GLN A 7 8.11 -11.23 1.66
CA GLN A 7 7.76 -11.47 3.06
C GLN A 7 6.81 -10.39 3.58
N GLY A 8 5.96 -10.75 4.56
CA GLY A 8 5.02 -9.82 5.19
C GLY A 8 4.06 -9.20 4.18
N ILE A 9 3.89 -7.87 4.22
CA ILE A 9 2.99 -7.13 3.31
C ILE A 9 3.33 -7.37 1.85
N GLU A 10 4.63 -7.47 1.51
CA GLU A 10 5.04 -7.72 0.13
C GLU A 10 4.49 -9.05 -0.39
N SER A 11 4.52 -10.09 0.44
CA SER A 11 4.06 -11.43 0.08
C SER A 11 2.55 -11.50 -0.06
N VAL A 12 1.83 -10.89 0.88
CA VAL A 12 0.36 -10.83 0.83
C VAL A 12 -0.12 -10.09 -0.42
N LEU A 13 0.51 -8.96 -0.78
CA LEU A 13 0.15 -8.25 -2.01
C LEU A 13 0.48 -9.06 -3.26
N ARG A 14 1.60 -9.80 -3.28
CA ARG A 14 1.95 -10.68 -4.39
C ARG A 14 1.06 -11.91 -4.51
N GLU A 15 0.43 -12.34 -3.42
CA GLU A 15 -0.53 -13.44 -3.42
C GLU A 15 -1.91 -13.01 -3.94
N ILE A 16 -2.35 -11.80 -3.58
CA ILE A 16 -3.66 -11.26 -3.99
C ILE A 16 -3.66 -10.84 -5.47
N PHE A 17 -2.54 -10.31 -5.97
CA PHE A 17 -2.43 -9.82 -7.34
C PHE A 17 -1.70 -10.83 -8.24
N PRO A 18 -2.10 -10.96 -9.52
CA PRO A 18 -3.02 -10.11 -10.27
C PRO A 18 -4.51 -10.39 -10.00
N VAL A 19 -5.34 -9.36 -10.13
CA VAL A 19 -6.81 -9.48 -10.12
C VAL A 19 -7.32 -9.27 -11.54
N GLU A 20 -8.12 -10.20 -12.06
CA GLU A 20 -8.65 -10.15 -13.42
C GLU A 20 -10.17 -9.97 -13.40
N SER A 21 -10.71 -9.25 -14.39
CA SER A 21 -12.15 -9.16 -14.61
C SER A 21 -12.71 -10.50 -15.12
N TYR A 22 -14.01 -10.73 -14.92
CA TYR A 22 -14.68 -11.98 -15.32
C TYR A 22 -14.56 -12.28 -16.82
N ASP A 23 -14.59 -11.24 -17.65
CA ASP A 23 -14.45 -11.29 -19.11
C ASP A 23 -12.98 -11.24 -19.58
N LYS A 24 -12.02 -11.18 -18.65
CA LYS A 24 -10.57 -11.07 -18.91
C LYS A 24 -10.13 -9.85 -19.73
N SER A 25 -10.99 -8.84 -19.85
CA SER A 25 -10.66 -7.59 -20.55
C SER A 25 -9.76 -6.66 -19.73
N LEU A 26 -9.81 -6.78 -18.40
CA LEU A 26 -9.06 -5.95 -17.47
C LEU A 26 -8.21 -6.82 -16.53
N ARG A 27 -6.98 -6.38 -16.29
CA ARG A 27 -6.07 -7.02 -15.33
C ARG A 27 -5.38 -5.97 -14.47
N LEU A 28 -5.57 -6.07 -13.17
CA LEU A 28 -4.95 -5.19 -12.18
C LEU A 28 -3.73 -5.89 -11.58
N GLU A 29 -2.57 -5.24 -11.68
CA GLU A 29 -1.28 -5.79 -11.26
C GLU A 29 -0.63 -4.92 -10.18
N TYR A 30 -0.05 -5.57 -9.19
CA TYR A 30 0.73 -4.90 -8.15
C TYR A 30 2.17 -4.62 -8.62
N ILE A 31 2.61 -3.37 -8.54
CA ILE A 31 3.98 -2.97 -8.86
C ILE A 31 4.84 -2.92 -7.59
N ARG A 32 4.42 -2.10 -6.61
CA ARG A 32 5.14 -1.85 -5.35
C ARG A 32 4.23 -1.23 -4.29
N PHE A 33 4.64 -1.29 -3.04
CA PHE A 33 4.03 -0.54 -1.94
C PHE A 33 5.03 0.38 -1.26
N GLU A 34 4.49 1.41 -0.61
CA GLU A 34 5.25 2.36 0.19
C GLU A 34 4.52 2.62 1.51
N LEU A 35 5.31 2.66 2.58
CA LEU A 35 4.88 3.17 3.87
C LEU A 35 5.54 4.53 4.05
N GLY A 36 4.75 5.58 3.90
CA GLY A 36 5.24 6.95 4.02
C GLY A 36 5.64 7.29 5.46
N LYS A 37 6.02 8.55 5.66
CA LYS A 37 6.33 9.06 7.01
C LYS A 37 5.05 9.32 7.80
N PRO A 38 5.06 9.16 9.12
CA PRO A 38 3.96 9.59 9.97
C PRO A 38 3.66 11.07 9.75
N ARG A 39 2.38 11.42 9.77
CA ARG A 39 1.93 12.82 9.57
C ARG A 39 2.13 13.69 10.81
N TYR A 40 2.18 13.06 11.98
CA TYR A 40 2.25 13.68 13.29
C TYR A 40 3.23 12.89 14.15
N GLU A 41 3.79 13.52 15.16
CA GLU A 41 4.59 12.86 16.19
C GLU A 41 3.71 12.16 17.23
N PRO A 42 4.25 11.17 17.98
CA PRO A 42 3.46 10.42 18.96
C PRO A 42 2.77 11.29 20.01
N ASP A 43 3.42 12.35 20.47
CA ASP A 43 2.87 13.24 21.50
C ASP A 43 1.72 14.11 20.96
N GLU A 44 1.81 14.55 19.71
CA GLU A 44 0.72 15.27 19.03
C GLU A 44 -0.49 14.34 18.86
N CYS A 45 -0.26 13.08 18.47
CA CYS A 45 -1.31 12.08 18.38
C CYS A 45 -2.03 11.85 19.72
N ARG A 46 -1.29 11.80 20.84
CA ARG A 46 -1.88 11.67 22.19
C ARG A 46 -2.75 12.86 22.55
N GLN A 47 -2.27 14.08 22.30
CA GLN A 47 -3.01 15.31 22.61
C GLN A 47 -4.28 15.45 21.78
N LEU A 48 -4.20 15.13 20.49
CA LEU A 48 -5.30 15.27 19.52
C LEU A 48 -6.20 14.04 19.44
N ARG A 49 -5.96 12.99 20.24
CA ARG A 49 -6.66 11.70 20.20
C ARG A 49 -6.64 11.05 18.80
N LEU A 50 -5.50 11.16 18.12
CA LEU A 50 -5.23 10.54 16.81
C LEU A 50 -4.45 9.23 16.97
N THR A 51 -4.42 8.43 15.91
CA THR A 51 -3.58 7.22 15.84
C THR A 51 -2.24 7.57 15.18
N TYR A 52 -1.13 7.24 15.85
CA TYR A 52 0.21 7.38 15.28
C TYR A 52 0.46 6.26 14.25
N GLY A 53 0.53 6.61 12.97
CA GLY A 53 0.61 5.64 11.88
C GLY A 53 1.30 6.18 10.63
N ARG A 54 1.66 5.26 9.72
CA ARG A 54 2.25 5.57 8.41
C ARG A 54 1.20 5.43 7.31
N PRO A 55 1.12 6.38 6.36
CA PRO A 55 0.26 6.22 5.20
C PRO A 55 0.77 5.09 4.32
N PHE A 56 -0.11 4.14 4.02
CA PHE A 56 0.13 2.97 3.20
C PHE A 56 -0.44 3.18 1.81
N LYS A 57 0.46 3.15 0.82
CA LYS A 57 0.17 3.41 -0.58
C LYS A 57 0.67 2.25 -1.43
N VAL A 58 -0.08 1.90 -2.46
CA VAL A 58 0.30 0.88 -3.45
C VAL A 58 0.29 1.47 -4.84
N TRP A 59 1.19 1.02 -5.69
CA TRP A 59 1.21 1.35 -7.11
C TRP A 59 0.65 0.15 -7.85
N LEU A 60 -0.44 0.40 -8.55
CA LEU A 60 -1.14 -0.61 -9.33
C LEU A 60 -1.09 -0.23 -10.80
N ARG A 61 -0.98 -1.24 -11.65
CA ARG A 61 -1.15 -1.12 -13.09
C ARG A 61 -2.45 -1.76 -13.51
N LEU A 62 -3.34 -0.99 -14.11
CA LEU A 62 -4.50 -1.52 -14.81
C LEU A 62 -4.13 -1.73 -16.28
N THR A 63 -4.02 -2.98 -16.68
CA THR A 63 -3.80 -3.39 -18.08
C THR A 63 -5.15 -3.43 -18.79
N LYS A 64 -5.30 -2.52 -19.77
CA LYS A 64 -6.38 -2.43 -20.78
C LYS A 64 -5.72 -2.08 -22.13
N GLU A 65 -6.48 -1.65 -23.14
CA GLU A 65 -5.90 -1.19 -24.43
C GLU A 65 -4.76 -0.17 -24.25
N GLU A 66 -4.93 0.77 -23.30
CA GLU A 66 -3.90 1.69 -22.84
C GLU A 66 -3.61 1.46 -21.34
N PRO A 67 -2.44 0.92 -20.97
CA PRO A 67 -2.11 0.66 -19.57
C PRO A 67 -2.08 1.96 -18.75
N VAL A 68 -2.73 1.93 -17.58
CA VAL A 68 -2.73 3.04 -16.62
C VAL A 68 -2.03 2.59 -15.34
N GLU A 69 -1.09 3.39 -14.85
CA GLU A 69 -0.45 3.19 -13.55
C GLU A 69 -0.87 4.29 -12.59
N GLU A 70 -1.35 3.89 -11.41
CA GLU A 70 -1.81 4.81 -10.39
C GLU A 70 -1.30 4.45 -8.99
N GLU A 71 -1.11 5.49 -8.19
CA GLU A 71 -0.85 5.39 -6.76
C GLU A 71 -2.18 5.41 -6.01
N VAL A 72 -2.46 4.35 -5.28
CA VAL A 72 -3.69 4.18 -4.50
C VAL A 72 -3.35 4.22 -3.01
N TYR A 73 -4.04 5.09 -2.27
CA TYR A 73 -3.97 5.14 -0.82
C TYR A 73 -4.89 4.07 -0.21
N LEU A 74 -4.33 3.13 0.55
CA LEU A 74 -5.08 2.05 1.19
C LEU A 74 -5.43 2.32 2.65
N GLY A 75 -4.81 3.32 3.29
CA GLY A 75 -5.07 3.67 4.68
C GLY A 75 -3.80 3.99 5.46
N ASP A 76 -3.91 4.04 6.78
CA ASP A 76 -2.77 4.22 7.69
C ASP A 76 -2.48 2.92 8.43
N ILE A 77 -1.20 2.54 8.52
CA ILE A 77 -0.74 1.43 9.35
C ILE A 77 -0.23 1.99 10.68
N PRO A 78 -0.85 1.62 11.83
CA PRO A 78 -0.39 2.05 13.14
C PRO A 78 1.06 1.62 13.40
N ILE A 79 1.85 2.51 14.02
CA ILE A 79 3.22 2.21 14.42
C ILE A 79 3.23 1.79 15.90
N MET A 80 3.93 0.69 16.19
CA MET A 80 4.22 0.30 17.57
C MET A 80 5.27 1.25 18.15
N LEU A 81 4.95 1.91 19.27
CA LEU A 81 5.85 2.87 19.94
C LEU A 81 6.95 2.20 20.77
N GLY A 82 6.90 0.88 20.95
CA GLY A 82 7.74 0.18 21.93
C GLY A 82 7.35 0.52 23.37
N GLY A 83 7.76 -0.33 24.30
CA GLY A 83 7.65 -0.08 25.74
C GLY A 83 9.03 0.20 26.34
#